data_AF-A0A160TJ88-F1
#
_entry.id   AF-A0A160TJ88-F1
#
_cell.length_a   1.000
_cell.length_b   1.000
_cell.length_c   1.000
_cell.angle_alpha   90.00
_cell.angle_beta   90.00
_cell.angle_gamma   90.00
#
_symmetry.space_group_name_H-M   'P 1'
#
loop_
_entity.id
_entity.type
_entity.pdbx_description
1 polymer ?
#
loop_
_entity_poly.entity_id
_entity_poly.type
_entity_poly.pdbx_seq_one_letter_code
_entity_poly.pdbx_strand_id
1 'polypeptide(L)'
;MRTFATLALTCVMLSSVPALAKGEEPANPDKKICRRDQATGSRVRSKPQCHTAAEWKAIEDANRDSSRWYADRRGGSASSDRQ
;
A
#
# COMPACT_ATOMS: atom_id res chain seq x y z
N MET A 1 -0.21 54.17 21.69
CA MET A 1 -1.29 53.27 22.14
C MET A 1 -2.45 53.35 21.17
N ARG A 2 -2.54 52.43 20.18
CA ARG A 2 -3.78 52.12 19.46
C ARG A 2 -3.70 50.66 19.05
N THR A 3 -4.44 49.84 19.80
CA THR A 3 -4.60 48.40 19.67
C THR A 3 -5.35 48.08 18.37
N PHE A 4 -4.66 47.52 17.38
CA PHE A 4 -5.30 46.98 16.18
C PHE A 4 -5.51 45.48 16.34
N ALA A 5 -6.73 45.17 16.79
CA ALA A 5 -7.56 44.06 16.36
C ALA A 5 -6.87 42.78 15.89
N THR A 6 -6.74 41.84 16.82
CA THR A 6 -6.90 40.40 16.58
C THR A 6 -8.21 40.11 15.84
N LEU A 7 -8.19 39.73 14.57
CA LEU A 7 -9.21 38.87 13.96
C LEU A 7 -8.81 38.44 12.52
N ALA A 8 -8.24 37.26 12.36
CA ALA A 8 -8.27 36.49 11.10
C ALA A 8 -7.81 35.04 11.35
N LEU A 9 -8.45 34.40 12.33
CA LEU A 9 -8.48 32.95 12.49
C LEU A 9 -9.54 32.43 11.50
N THR A 10 -9.16 31.86 10.35
CA THR A 10 -10.13 31.10 9.53
C THR A 10 -9.46 30.14 8.54
N CYS A 11 -9.37 28.87 8.97
CA CYS A 11 -9.51 27.64 8.20
C CYS A 11 -8.93 27.56 6.78
N VAL A 12 -7.69 27.10 6.66
CA VAL A 12 -7.26 26.31 5.49
C VAL A 12 -7.65 24.86 5.76
N MET A 13 -8.87 24.50 5.37
CA MET A 13 -9.31 23.11 5.28
C MET A 13 -8.51 22.43 4.16
N LEU A 14 -7.56 21.57 4.55
CA LEU A 14 -6.92 20.61 3.65
C LEU A 14 -7.99 19.58 3.22
N SER A 15 -8.61 19.78 2.07
CA SER A 15 -9.47 18.79 1.43
C SER A 15 -8.61 17.62 0.93
N SER A 16 -8.54 16.54 1.71
CA SER A 16 -7.96 15.27 1.27
C SER A 16 -8.89 14.61 0.25
N VAL A 17 -8.56 14.70 -1.04
CA VAL A 17 -9.25 13.94 -2.07
C VAL A 17 -8.72 12.50 -2.04
N PRO A 18 -9.54 11.49 -1.69
CA PRO A 18 -9.11 10.11 -1.83
C PRO A 18 -8.98 9.82 -3.32
N ALA A 19 -7.76 9.52 -3.77
CA ALA A 19 -7.54 9.05 -5.13
C ALA A 19 -8.21 7.68 -5.27
N LEU A 20 -9.41 7.67 -5.88
CA LEU A 20 -10.08 6.46 -6.34
C LEU A 20 -9.14 5.75 -7.33
N ALA A 21 -8.60 4.62 -6.92
CA ALA A 21 -7.86 3.72 -7.80
C ALA A 21 -8.76 3.35 -8.98
N LYS A 22 -8.39 3.85 -10.17
CA LYS A 22 -9.09 3.56 -11.42
C LYS A 22 -9.03 2.06 -11.64
N GLY A 23 -10.17 1.40 -11.50
CA GLY A 23 -10.31 -0.04 -11.72
C GLY A 23 -9.79 -0.39 -13.10
N GLU A 24 -8.72 -1.19 -13.12
CA GLU A 24 -8.12 -1.71 -14.34
C GLU A 24 -9.14 -2.69 -14.96
N GLU A 25 -9.55 -2.40 -16.19
CA GLU A 25 -10.34 -3.28 -17.04
C GLU A 25 -9.69 -4.67 -17.07
N PRO A 26 -10.44 -5.80 -17.13
CA PRO A 26 -9.86 -7.14 -16.96
C PRO A 26 -8.72 -7.36 -17.93
N ALA A 27 -7.49 -7.24 -17.40
CA ALA A 27 -6.28 -7.45 -18.17
C ALA A 27 -6.31 -8.89 -18.68
N ASN A 28 -6.13 -9.05 -19.99
CA ASN A 28 -6.03 -10.37 -20.62
C ASN A 28 -5.12 -11.27 -19.74
N PRO A 29 -5.62 -12.41 -19.23
CA PRO A 29 -4.94 -13.21 -18.22
C PRO A 29 -3.57 -13.72 -18.68
N ASP A 30 -3.40 -13.87 -20.00
CA ASP A 30 -2.18 -14.38 -20.63
C ASP A 30 -1.16 -13.28 -20.95
N LYS A 31 -1.52 -12.01 -20.74
CA LYS A 31 -0.62 -10.88 -21.00
C LYS A 31 0.60 -10.98 -20.08
N LYS A 32 1.79 -11.11 -20.67
CA LYS A 32 3.08 -10.99 -19.98
C LYS A 32 3.27 -9.56 -19.46
N ILE A 33 3.53 -9.43 -18.17
CA ILE A 33 3.78 -8.19 -17.44
C ILE A 33 5.12 -8.34 -16.70
N CYS A 34 6.06 -7.44 -16.99
CA CYS A 34 7.36 -7.41 -16.34
C CYS A 34 7.37 -6.35 -15.22
N ARG A 35 7.53 -6.77 -13.96
CA ARG A 35 7.66 -5.88 -12.80
C ARG A 35 9.13 -5.85 -12.34
N ARG A 36 9.62 -4.68 -11.92
CA ARG A 36 10.94 -4.54 -11.29
C ARG A 36 10.76 -4.39 -9.79
N ASP A 37 11.40 -5.27 -9.04
CA ASP A 37 11.46 -5.13 -7.60
C ASP A 37 12.46 -4.03 -7.25
N GLN A 38 11.98 -3.03 -6.51
CA GLN A 38 12.84 -1.98 -5.97
C GLN A 38 13.71 -2.59 -4.88
N ALA A 39 14.95 -2.91 -5.24
CA ALA A 39 15.92 -3.36 -4.27
C ALA A 39 16.65 -2.15 -3.66
N THR A 40 16.76 -2.13 -2.34
CA THR A 40 17.44 -1.07 -1.62
C THR A 40 18.94 -1.38 -1.57
N GLY A 41 19.76 -0.51 -2.16
CA GLY A 41 21.23 -0.59 -2.06
C GLY A 41 21.93 -0.31 -3.39
N SER A 42 22.96 0.53 -3.34
CA SER A 42 23.71 1.01 -4.53
C SER A 42 24.43 -0.10 -5.32
N ARG A 43 24.56 -1.30 -4.75
CA ARG A 43 25.22 -2.47 -5.37
C ARG A 43 24.24 -3.56 -5.81
N VAL A 44 22.93 -3.41 -5.55
CA VAL A 44 21.96 -4.46 -5.87
C VAL A 44 21.47 -4.29 -7.30
N ARG A 45 21.86 -5.22 -8.18
CA ARG A 45 21.27 -5.32 -9.52
C ARG A 45 19.96 -6.10 -9.46
N SER A 46 18.83 -5.42 -9.62
CA SER A 46 17.54 -6.08 -9.83
C SER A 46 17.34 -6.45 -11.29
N LYS A 47 16.94 -7.69 -11.56
CA LYS A 47 16.37 -8.09 -12.86
C LYS A 47 14.84 -7.98 -12.80
N PRO A 48 14.18 -7.51 -13.88
CA PRO A 48 12.73 -7.55 -13.94
C PRO A 48 12.23 -8.99 -13.94
N GLN A 49 11.17 -9.27 -13.19
CA GLN A 49 10.44 -10.54 -13.22
C GLN A 49 9.24 -10.40 -14.15
N CYS A 50 9.06 -11.34 -15.08
CA CYS A 50 8.01 -11.29 -16.08
C CYS A 50 7.07 -12.48 -15.93
N HIS A 51 5.83 -12.20 -15.53
CA HIS A 51 4.77 -13.18 -15.35
C HIS A 51 3.53 -12.79 -16.13
N THR A 52 2.62 -13.72 -16.38
CA THR A 52 1.29 -13.39 -16.93
C THR A 52 0.44 -12.65 -15.88
N ALA A 53 -0.64 -12.00 -16.30
CA ALA A 53 -1.57 -11.37 -15.36
C ALA A 53 -2.19 -12.41 -14.39
N ALA A 54 -2.49 -13.62 -14.89
CA ALA A 54 -2.97 -14.72 -14.05
C ALA A 54 -1.92 -15.18 -13.03
N GLU A 55 -0.66 -15.31 -13.44
CA GLU A 55 0.44 -15.66 -12.55
C GLU A 55 0.68 -14.59 -11.47
N TRP A 56 0.66 -13.31 -11.85
CA TRP A 56 0.77 -12.21 -10.89
C TRP A 56 -0.34 -12.22 -9.85
N LYS A 57 -1.58 -12.47 -10.28
CA LYS A 57 -2.72 -12.59 -9.38
C LYS A 57 -2.52 -13.73 -8.37
N ALA A 58 -2.04 -14.89 -8.83
CA ALA A 58 -1.76 -16.02 -7.95
C ALA A 58 -0.67 -15.68 -6.90
N ILE A 59 0.39 -14.97 -7.32
CA ILE A 59 1.45 -14.50 -6.41
C ILE A 59 0.88 -13.53 -5.37
N GLU A 60 0.05 -12.58 -5.78
CA GLU A 60 -0.58 -11.61 -4.87
C GLU A 60 -1.52 -12.27 -3.87
N ASP A 61 -2.33 -13.23 -4.32
CA ASP A 61 -3.22 -14.00 -3.45
C ASP A 61 -2.43 -14.82 -2.41
N ALA A 62 -1.34 -15.49 -2.81
CA ALA A 62 -0.46 -16.22 -1.90
C ALA A 62 0.26 -15.30 -0.87
N ASN A 63 0.69 -14.11 -1.30
CA ASN A 63 1.32 -13.12 -0.41
C ASN A 63 0.32 -12.57 0.62
N ARG A 64 -0.94 -12.36 0.22
CA ARG A 64 -2.01 -11.91 1.11
C ARG A 64 -2.27 -12.96 2.18
N ASP A 65 -2.36 -14.23 1.80
CA ASP A 65 -2.65 -15.32 2.74
C ASP A 65 -1.50 -15.53 3.72
N SER A 66 -0.26 -15.46 3.23
CA SER A 66 0.94 -15.48 4.09
C SER A 66 0.93 -14.31 5.08
N SER A 67 0.63 -13.10 4.62
CA SER A 67 0.56 -11.91 5.48
C SER A 67 -0.51 -12.04 6.57
N ARG A 68 -1.67 -12.60 6.24
CA ARG A 68 -2.74 -12.90 7.21
C ARG A 68 -2.26 -13.89 8.26
N TRP A 69 -1.61 -14.98 7.85
CA TRP A 69 -1.05 -15.95 8.79
C TRP A 69 -0.07 -15.32 9.79
N TYR A 70 0.81 -14.42 9.34
CA TYR A 70 1.71 -13.71 10.24
C TYR A 70 0.97 -12.74 11.17
N ALA A 71 -0.06 -12.05 10.67
CA ALA A 71 -0.86 -11.13 11.47
C ALA A 71 -1.64 -11.86 12.57
N ASP A 72 -2.29 -12.98 12.25
CA ASP A 72 -3.09 -13.78 13.18
C ASP A 72 -2.21 -14.33 14.32
N ARG A 73 -1.02 -14.83 13.99
CA ARG A 73 -0.06 -15.32 15.01
C ARG A 73 0.43 -14.21 15.93
N ARG A 74 0.62 -13.00 15.41
CA ARG A 74 1.06 -11.85 16.22
C ARG A 74 -0.08 -11.23 17.04
N GLY A 75 -1.32 -11.33 16.56
CA GLY A 75 -2.52 -10.86 17.28
C GLY A 75 -2.95 -11.77 18.43
N GLY A 76 -2.68 -13.08 18.34
CA GLY A 76 -3.04 -14.06 19.38
C GLY A 76 -2.31 -13.88 20.72
N SER A 77 -1.10 -13.32 20.73
CA SER A 77 -0.34 -13.10 21.97
C SER A 77 -0.66 -11.79 22.69
N ALA A 78 -1.36 -10.84 22.05
CA ALA A 78 -1.66 -9.53 22.66
C ALA A 78 -2.92 -9.53 23.55
N SER A 79 -3.71 -10.62 23.54
CA SER A 79 -4.95 -10.72 24.31
C SER A 79 -4.88 -11.63 25.54
N SER A 80 -3.78 -12.37 25.73
CA SER A 80 -3.65 -13.32 26.85
C SER A 80 -3.11 -12.70 28.14
N ASP A 81 -2.51 -11.50 28.11
CA ASP A 81 -1.90 -10.84 29.28
C ASP A 81 -2.85 -9.85 29.99
N ARG A 82 -4.17 -9.96 29.77
CA ARG A 82 -5.18 -9.07 30.36
C ARG A 82 -6.27 -9.82 31.11
N GLN A 83 -5.89 -10.81 31.92
CA GLN A 83 -6.75 -11.47 32.91
C GLN A 83 -6.05 -11.55 34.25
#